data_AF-A0A8J5HZ59-F1
#
_entry.id   AF-A0A8J5HZ59-F1
#
_cell.length_a   1.000
_cell.length_b   1.000
_cell.length_c   1.000
_cell.angle_alpha   90.00
_cell.angle_beta   90.00
_cell.angle_gamma   90.00
#
_symmetry.space_group_name_H-M   'P 1'
#
loop_
_entity.id
_entity.type
_entity.pdbx_description
1 polymer ?
#
loop_
_entity_poly.entity_id
_entity_poly.type
_entity_poly.pdbx_seq_one_letter_code
_entity_poly.pdbx_strand_id
1 'polypeptide(L)'
;MGAQAVAIRVGGDQAAFWGCGFFGAQDTLHDDRGRHFYKECFVQGSIDFIFGDATSLYQLVFNIFLTSYIYSVRYIDCTYVINSSPPQNCEMLSISAPVPTGLNFINGAVTAHGRTSANDNTGFSFVNCSIGGTGRIWLGRAWRPFSRVVFINTFMSDVVAPEGWNDFDDPNRDRTVFYGEYECSGAGASGAMRVAYAMKLNESEVVPFLNISFIGGEQWLQPFDSHLLL
;
A
#
# COMPACT_ATOMS: atom_id res chain seq x y z
N MET A 1 8.86 23.96 -6.53
CA MET A 1 9.32 22.59 -6.86
C MET A 1 9.96 22.03 -5.60
N GLY A 2 9.44 20.90 -5.11
CA GLY A 2 10.16 20.08 -4.12
C GLY A 2 11.13 19.14 -4.84
N ALA A 3 12.18 18.71 -4.15
CA ALA A 3 13.11 17.68 -4.63
C ALA A 3 12.74 16.33 -3.98
N GLN A 4 13.15 15.24 -4.63
CA GLN A 4 13.10 13.90 -4.03
C GLN A 4 13.88 13.88 -2.71
N ALA A 5 13.29 13.32 -1.65
CA ALA A 5 13.90 13.26 -0.34
C ALA A 5 13.57 11.93 0.36
N VAL A 6 14.37 10.91 0.04
CA VAL A 6 14.22 9.55 0.56
C VAL A 6 14.52 9.52 2.06
N ALA A 7 13.56 9.02 2.86
CA ALA A 7 13.74 8.78 4.29
C ALA A 7 14.47 7.46 4.54
N ILE A 8 14.11 6.41 3.79
CA ILE A 8 14.79 5.11 3.84
C ILE A 8 14.81 4.45 2.46
N ARG A 9 15.93 3.78 2.16
CA ARG A 9 16.06 2.87 1.02
C ARG A 9 16.31 1.46 1.51
N VAL A 10 15.47 0.52 1.08
CA VAL A 10 15.58 -0.91 1.42
C VAL A 10 15.90 -1.69 0.16
N GLY A 11 17.11 -2.26 0.07
CA GLY A 11 17.56 -3.00 -1.11
C GLY A 11 18.22 -4.35 -0.80
N GLY A 12 18.07 -4.82 0.44
CA GLY A 12 18.52 -6.13 0.90
C GLY A 12 17.33 -7.09 0.97
N ASP A 13 17.50 -8.30 0.47
CA ASP A 13 16.43 -9.31 0.49
C ASP A 13 16.11 -9.77 1.93
N GLN A 14 14.85 -10.16 2.17
CA GLN A 14 14.36 -10.66 3.46
C GLN A 14 14.42 -9.63 4.60
N ALA A 15 14.04 -8.38 4.31
CA ALA A 15 13.96 -7.31 5.32
C ALA A 15 12.55 -7.19 5.89
N ALA A 16 12.42 -7.02 7.21
CA ALA A 16 11.12 -6.85 7.85
C ALA A 16 11.12 -5.72 8.88
N PHE A 17 10.00 -5.00 8.93
CA PHE A 17 9.76 -3.84 9.76
C PHE A 17 8.45 -4.03 10.52
N TRP A 18 8.48 -3.82 11.83
CA TRP A 18 7.32 -3.95 12.72
C TRP A 18 7.10 -2.66 13.49
N GLY A 19 5.89 -2.09 13.42
CA GLY A 19 5.55 -0.89 14.19
C GLY A 19 6.38 0.35 13.82
N CYS A 20 6.95 0.39 12.62
CA CYS A 20 7.84 1.47 12.17
C CYS A 20 7.04 2.62 11.53
N GLY A 21 7.51 3.84 11.73
CA GLY A 21 7.02 5.03 11.03
C GLY A 21 8.05 5.57 10.04
N PHE A 22 7.65 5.79 8.80
CA PHE A 22 8.47 6.35 7.74
C PHE A 22 7.91 7.72 7.32
N PHE A 23 8.68 8.78 7.53
CA PHE A 23 8.21 10.16 7.38
C PHE A 23 9.00 10.88 6.30
N GLY A 24 8.29 11.42 5.31
CA GLY A 24 8.90 12.20 4.24
C GLY A 24 7.84 13.00 3.47
N ALA A 25 8.23 13.49 2.30
CA ALA A 25 7.35 14.16 1.36
C ALA A 25 7.36 13.41 0.02
N GLN A 26 8.21 13.82 -0.92
CA GLN A 26 8.36 13.10 -2.18
C GLN A 26 9.40 11.97 -1.99
N ASP A 27 9.07 10.78 -2.48
CA ASP A 27 9.94 9.60 -2.48
C ASP A 27 10.31 9.08 -1.06
N THR A 28 9.38 9.11 -0.09
CA THR A 28 9.65 8.76 1.32
C THR A 28 10.31 7.38 1.51
N LEU A 29 9.70 6.31 1.00
CA LEU A 29 10.13 4.92 1.14
C LEU A 29 10.57 4.37 -0.21
N HIS A 30 11.89 4.27 -0.41
CA HIS A 30 12.47 3.61 -1.57
C HIS A 30 12.61 2.11 -1.31
N ASP A 31 11.53 1.40 -1.59
CA ASP A 31 11.39 -0.05 -1.52
C ASP A 31 12.03 -0.72 -2.76
N ASP A 32 13.35 -0.55 -2.86
CA ASP A 32 14.17 -0.69 -4.07
C ASP A 32 14.09 -2.09 -4.71
N ARG A 33 14.50 -3.13 -3.97
CA ARG A 33 14.55 -4.51 -4.47
C ARG A 33 14.61 -5.51 -3.33
N GLY A 34 14.16 -6.74 -3.58
CA GLY A 34 14.15 -7.83 -2.60
C GLY A 34 12.74 -8.15 -2.09
N ARG A 35 12.63 -9.07 -1.13
CA ARG A 35 11.39 -9.45 -0.47
C ARG A 35 11.29 -8.77 0.87
N HIS A 36 10.25 -7.96 1.08
CA HIS A 36 10.12 -7.18 2.31
C HIS A 36 8.76 -7.35 2.98
N PHE A 37 8.75 -7.21 4.30
CA PHE A 37 7.53 -7.26 5.11
C PHE A 37 7.40 -6.03 5.99
N TYR A 38 6.30 -5.30 5.86
CA TYR A 38 6.00 -4.11 6.65
C TYR A 38 4.73 -4.38 7.46
N LYS A 39 4.89 -4.80 8.72
CA LYS A 39 3.79 -5.12 9.62
C LYS A 39 3.48 -3.95 10.53
N GLU A 40 2.22 -3.54 10.60
CA GLU A 40 1.75 -2.46 11.49
C GLU A 40 2.58 -1.17 11.30
N CYS A 41 2.94 -0.86 10.06
CA CYS A 41 3.79 0.29 9.74
C CYS A 41 2.97 1.49 9.26
N PHE A 42 3.50 2.67 9.54
CA PHE A 42 2.98 3.95 9.10
C PHE A 42 3.91 4.58 8.05
N VAL A 43 3.34 5.05 6.93
CA VAL A 43 4.09 5.76 5.89
C VAL A 43 3.43 7.09 5.59
N GLN A 44 4.19 8.18 5.67
CA GLN A 44 3.74 9.53 5.35
C GLN A 44 4.47 10.08 4.13
N GLY A 45 3.73 10.67 3.19
CA GLY A 45 4.34 11.39 2.07
C GLY A 45 3.36 12.09 1.15
N SER A 46 3.82 12.48 -0.04
CA SER A 46 3.05 13.25 -1.02
C SER A 46 3.07 12.58 -2.38
N ILE A 47 4.15 12.71 -3.13
CA ILE A 47 4.35 12.13 -4.46
C ILE A 47 5.23 10.87 -4.33
N ASP A 48 4.78 9.76 -4.92
CA ASP A 48 5.51 8.50 -5.03
C ASP A 48 6.11 8.01 -3.72
N PHE A 49 5.38 8.19 -2.61
CA PHE A 49 6.00 8.05 -1.31
C PHE A 49 6.30 6.61 -0.89
N ILE A 50 5.81 5.62 -1.66
CA ILE A 50 6.31 4.24 -1.67
C ILE A 50 6.68 3.88 -3.12
N PHE A 51 7.96 3.70 -3.42
CA PHE A 51 8.40 3.45 -4.79
C PHE A 51 9.57 2.46 -4.84
N GLY A 52 9.75 1.81 -5.99
CA GLY A 52 10.77 0.79 -6.18
C GLY A 52 10.24 -0.45 -6.88
N ASP A 53 11.03 -1.52 -6.90
CA ASP A 53 10.72 -2.78 -7.59
C ASP A 53 10.83 -4.00 -6.65
N ALA A 54 10.63 -3.81 -5.34
CA ALA A 54 10.58 -4.93 -4.40
C ALA A 54 9.31 -5.79 -4.58
N THR A 55 9.36 -7.00 -4.00
CA THR A 55 8.20 -7.84 -3.69
C THR A 55 7.86 -7.61 -2.22
N SER A 56 6.86 -6.78 -1.95
CA SER A 56 6.61 -6.30 -0.58
C SER A 56 5.17 -6.49 -0.14
N LEU A 57 5.01 -6.99 1.08
CA LEU A 57 3.73 -7.11 1.76
C LEU A 57 3.67 -6.09 2.91
N TYR A 58 2.69 -5.20 2.83
CA TYR A 58 2.34 -4.23 3.86
C TYR A 58 1.04 -4.71 4.51
N GLN A 59 1.05 -4.94 5.83
CA GLN A 59 -0.07 -5.61 6.46
C GLN A 59 -0.36 -5.13 7.88
N LEU A 60 -1.64 -4.96 8.19
CA LEU A 60 -2.15 -4.98 9.56
C LEU A 60 -2.66 -6.39 9.90
N VAL A 61 -2.21 -6.93 11.03
CA VAL A 61 -2.69 -8.22 11.54
C VAL A 61 -3.57 -7.96 12.76
N PHE A 62 -4.86 -8.28 12.64
CA PHE A 62 -5.71 -8.35 13.82
C PHE A 62 -5.38 -9.64 14.58
N ASN A 63 -4.87 -9.52 15.81
CA ASN A 63 -4.85 -10.65 16.73
C ASN A 63 -6.29 -10.98 17.14
N ILE A 64 -7.01 -11.73 16.31
CA ILE A 64 -8.29 -12.29 16.73
C ILE A 64 -7.96 -13.49 17.60
N PHE A 65 -7.88 -13.28 18.92
CA PHE A 65 -8.04 -14.36 19.88
C PHE A 65 -9.49 -14.87 19.77
N LEU A 66 -9.74 -15.78 18.83
CA LEU A 66 -10.98 -16.55 18.79
C LEU A 66 -10.94 -17.56 19.93
N THR A 67 -11.27 -17.14 21.15
CA THR A 67 -11.97 -18.07 22.04
C THR A 67 -13.34 -18.29 21.40
N SER A 68 -13.58 -19.53 20.98
CA SER A 68 -14.81 -20.08 20.43
C SER A 68 -16.11 -19.36 20.83
N TYR A 69 -17.03 -19.23 19.86
CA TYR A 69 -18.40 -18.70 19.93
C TYR A 69 -18.56 -17.18 19.81
N ILE A 70 -18.78 -16.69 18.58
CA ILE A 70 -20.08 -16.19 18.09
C ILE A 70 -19.87 -15.61 16.68
N TYR A 71 -20.76 -15.99 15.77
CA TYR A 71 -20.91 -15.44 14.42
C TYR A 71 -21.09 -13.92 14.45
N SER A 72 -20.51 -13.22 13.47
CA SER A 72 -20.64 -11.78 13.20
C SER A 72 -19.72 -10.85 14.00
N VAL A 73 -18.51 -10.64 13.47
CA VAL A 73 -17.81 -9.36 13.65
C VAL A 73 -17.82 -8.66 12.29
N ARG A 74 -18.91 -7.94 12.00
CA ARG A 74 -18.85 -6.80 11.08
C ARG A 74 -18.37 -5.62 11.92
N TYR A 75 -17.43 -4.85 11.37
CA TYR A 75 -16.86 -3.64 11.96
C TYR A 75 -15.90 -3.86 13.14
N ILE A 76 -14.61 -3.77 12.87
CA ILE A 76 -13.64 -3.26 13.85
C ILE A 76 -13.70 -1.75 13.73
N ASP A 77 -14.15 -1.09 14.79
CA ASP A 77 -14.26 0.36 14.87
C ASP A 77 -12.85 0.97 15.06
N CYS A 78 -12.32 1.59 14.00
CA CYS A 78 -10.99 2.20 13.99
C CYS A 78 -10.91 3.57 14.69
N THR A 79 -11.95 4.02 15.41
CA THR A 79 -11.99 5.40 15.94
C THR A 79 -11.35 5.61 17.31
N TYR A 80 -10.75 4.61 17.95
CA TYR A 80 -10.23 4.73 19.32
C TYR A 80 -8.71 4.56 19.47
N VAL A 81 -7.89 5.29 18.70
CA VAL A 81 -6.47 5.52 19.08
C VAL A 81 -6.04 6.93 18.68
N ILE A 82 -6.54 7.94 19.38
CA ILE A 82 -5.86 9.23 19.49
C ILE A 82 -5.41 9.38 20.94
N ASN A 83 -4.15 9.02 21.22
CA ASN A 83 -3.23 9.73 22.12
C ASN A 83 -1.96 8.90 22.37
N SER A 84 -0.84 9.34 21.76
CA SER A 84 0.56 9.16 22.20
C SER A 84 1.33 7.84 21.92
N SER A 85 0.94 7.03 20.96
CA SER A 85 1.81 5.97 20.38
C SER A 85 1.78 6.05 18.84
N PRO A 86 2.83 5.62 18.11
CA PRO A 86 2.74 5.49 16.65
C PRO A 86 1.49 4.66 16.31
N PRO A 87 0.77 4.99 15.21
CA PRO A 87 -0.48 4.31 14.91
C PRO A 87 -0.19 2.81 14.75
N GLN A 88 -0.86 1.97 15.55
CA GLN A 88 -0.76 0.50 15.52
C GLN A 88 -1.47 -0.08 14.28
N ASN A 89 -1.40 0.61 13.15
CA ASN A 89 -2.17 0.35 11.94
C ASN A 89 -1.22 0.28 10.74
N CYS A 90 -1.57 -0.51 9.73
CA CYS A 90 -1.00 -0.31 8.40
C CYS A 90 -1.65 0.95 7.80
N GLU A 91 -0.94 2.06 7.75
CA GLU A 91 -1.50 3.35 7.35
C GLU A 91 -0.58 4.12 6.39
N MET A 92 -1.19 4.67 5.34
CA MET A 92 -0.57 5.60 4.41
C MET A 92 -1.24 6.96 4.52
N LEU A 93 -0.47 7.95 4.97
CA LEU A 93 -0.95 9.31 5.18
C LEU A 93 -0.41 10.26 4.11
N SER A 94 -1.28 10.80 3.27
CA SER A 94 -0.89 11.86 2.35
C SER A 94 -0.81 13.22 3.04
N ILE A 95 0.30 13.91 2.87
CA ILE A 95 0.53 15.30 3.33
C ILE A 95 0.53 16.30 2.17
N SER A 96 -0.07 15.92 1.03
CA SER A 96 -0.18 16.80 -0.12
C SER A 96 -1.08 18.00 0.21
N ALA A 97 -0.74 19.18 -0.29
CA ALA A 97 -1.53 20.38 -0.02
C ALA A 97 -3.01 20.16 -0.44
N PRO A 98 -4.01 20.61 0.33
CA PRO A 98 -5.41 20.52 -0.09
C PRO A 98 -5.62 21.16 -1.47
N VAL A 99 -6.37 20.49 -2.34
CA VAL A 99 -6.71 21.05 -3.66
C VAL A 99 -7.81 22.09 -3.50
N PRO A 100 -7.64 23.33 -4.01
CA PRO A 100 -8.66 24.36 -3.92
C PRO A 100 -9.98 23.93 -4.55
N THR A 101 -11.10 24.39 -3.97
CA THR A 101 -12.44 24.11 -4.47
C THR A 101 -12.59 24.46 -5.95
N GLY A 102 -13.14 23.53 -6.74
CA GLY A 102 -13.34 23.70 -8.18
C GLY A 102 -12.14 23.30 -9.04
N LEU A 103 -11.00 22.96 -8.43
CA LEU A 103 -9.85 22.35 -9.12
C LEU A 103 -9.81 20.85 -8.86
N ASN A 104 -9.28 20.10 -9.82
CA ASN A 104 -9.21 18.64 -9.78
C ASN A 104 -7.84 18.09 -10.18
N PHE A 105 -6.78 18.88 -10.09
CA PHE A 105 -5.43 18.39 -10.38
C PHE A 105 -4.96 17.40 -9.32
N ILE A 106 -4.19 16.41 -9.74
CA ILE A 106 -3.53 15.44 -8.86
C ILE A 106 -2.27 16.07 -8.31
N ASN A 107 -2.02 15.90 -7.01
CA ASN A 107 -0.81 16.40 -6.35
C ASN A 107 -0.14 15.41 -5.40
N GLY A 108 -0.56 14.15 -5.43
CA GLY A 108 0.11 13.07 -4.73
C GLY A 108 -0.13 11.71 -5.36
N ALA A 109 0.69 10.75 -4.98
CA ALA A 109 0.55 9.35 -5.35
C ALA A 109 1.11 8.48 -4.23
N VAL A 110 0.36 7.46 -3.81
CA VAL A 110 0.81 6.54 -2.77
C VAL A 110 1.98 5.70 -3.28
N THR A 111 1.83 5.13 -4.47
CA THR A 111 2.80 4.19 -5.01
C THR A 111 3.38 4.59 -6.37
N ALA A 112 4.62 4.20 -6.61
CA ALA A 112 5.23 4.19 -7.93
C ALA A 112 6.04 2.91 -8.14
N HIS A 113 5.37 1.83 -8.55
CA HIS A 113 5.99 0.51 -8.70
C HIS A 113 6.78 0.38 -10.02
N GLY A 114 7.96 -0.22 -9.91
CA GLY A 114 9.03 -0.22 -10.90
C GLY A 114 9.19 -1.52 -11.68
N ARG A 115 8.21 -2.43 -11.69
CA ARG A 115 8.31 -3.68 -12.44
C ARG A 115 8.49 -3.47 -13.94
N THR A 116 9.53 -4.06 -14.50
CA THR A 116 9.94 -3.83 -15.89
C THR A 116 9.56 -4.97 -16.84
N SER A 117 9.31 -6.18 -16.34
CA SER A 117 8.92 -7.33 -17.15
C SER A 117 7.79 -8.17 -16.54
N ALA A 118 6.97 -8.78 -17.41
CA ALA A 118 5.98 -9.78 -17.01
C ALA A 118 6.59 -11.01 -16.33
N ASN A 119 7.89 -11.27 -16.55
CA ASN A 119 8.60 -12.41 -15.95
C ASN A 119 9.07 -12.12 -14.52
N ASP A 120 9.13 -10.85 -14.11
CA ASP A 120 9.54 -10.47 -12.76
C ASP A 120 8.40 -10.80 -11.79
N ASN A 121 8.70 -11.28 -10.59
CA ASN A 121 7.68 -11.54 -9.57
C ASN A 121 7.62 -10.46 -8.48
N THR A 122 7.90 -9.21 -8.85
CA THR A 122 7.91 -8.04 -7.97
C THR A 122 6.55 -7.37 -7.90
N GLY A 123 6.26 -6.60 -6.86
CA GLY A 123 4.96 -5.97 -6.66
C GLY A 123 4.75 -5.52 -5.23
N PHE A 124 3.84 -4.57 -5.03
CA PHE A 124 3.41 -4.16 -3.69
C PHE A 124 2.00 -4.70 -3.40
N SER A 125 1.84 -5.36 -2.26
CA SER A 125 0.53 -5.79 -1.74
C SER A 125 0.25 -5.11 -0.40
N PHE A 126 -0.91 -4.47 -0.30
CA PHE A 126 -1.38 -3.76 0.90
C PHE A 126 -2.63 -4.44 1.43
N VAL A 127 -2.54 -5.05 2.62
CA VAL A 127 -3.58 -5.90 3.19
C VAL A 127 -4.06 -5.33 4.53
N ASN A 128 -5.36 -5.05 4.63
CA ASN A 128 -6.00 -4.46 5.82
C ASN A 128 -5.40 -3.09 6.20
N CYS A 129 -5.04 -2.28 5.21
CA CYS A 129 -4.43 -0.97 5.44
C CYS A 129 -5.46 0.17 5.40
N SER A 130 -5.00 1.40 5.61
CA SER A 130 -5.81 2.60 5.46
C SER A 130 -5.07 3.70 4.70
N ILE A 131 -5.79 4.47 3.89
CA ILE A 131 -5.28 5.60 3.11
C ILE A 131 -6.04 6.86 3.51
N GLY A 132 -5.30 7.83 4.03
CA GLY A 132 -5.81 9.05 4.64
C GLY A 132 -5.06 10.32 4.24
N GLY A 133 -5.44 11.42 4.87
CA GLY A 133 -4.65 12.65 4.88
C GLY A 133 -5.27 13.78 4.08
N THR A 134 -4.47 14.42 3.23
CA THR A 134 -4.82 15.66 2.53
C THR A 134 -4.41 15.62 1.05
N GLY A 135 -5.04 16.48 0.24
CA GLY A 135 -4.76 16.62 -1.19
C GLY A 135 -5.70 15.79 -2.07
N ARG A 136 -5.27 15.53 -3.29
CA ARG A 136 -5.98 14.70 -4.27
C ARG A 136 -4.97 13.77 -4.92
N ILE A 137 -5.08 12.48 -4.63
CA ILE A 137 -4.00 11.53 -4.87
C ILE A 137 -4.43 10.35 -5.72
N TRP A 138 -3.46 9.75 -6.40
CA TRP A 138 -3.58 8.40 -6.93
C TRP A 138 -3.17 7.34 -5.90
N LEU A 139 -3.79 6.17 -5.97
CA LEU A 139 -3.32 4.93 -5.36
C LEU A 139 -1.94 4.54 -5.90
N GLY A 140 -1.68 4.80 -7.17
CA GLY A 140 -0.36 4.58 -7.75
C GLY A 140 -0.20 5.10 -9.16
N ARG A 141 1.07 5.20 -9.56
CA ARG A 141 1.43 5.40 -10.96
C ARG A 141 2.55 4.50 -11.49
N ALA A 142 2.53 4.22 -12.79
CA ALA A 142 3.39 3.20 -13.39
C ALA A 142 4.82 3.69 -13.64
N TRP A 143 5.71 3.62 -12.64
CA TRP A 143 7.11 4.02 -12.84
C TRP A 143 7.79 3.19 -13.94
N ARG A 144 7.36 1.94 -14.13
CA ARG A 144 7.78 1.07 -15.24
C ARG A 144 6.58 0.35 -15.87
N PRO A 145 6.72 -0.20 -17.10
CA PRO A 145 5.58 -0.67 -17.89
C PRO A 145 4.77 -1.82 -17.30
N PHE A 146 5.33 -2.62 -16.39
CA PHE A 146 4.66 -3.78 -15.79
C PHE A 146 4.31 -3.56 -14.31
N SER A 147 4.28 -2.30 -13.87
CA SER A 147 3.93 -1.86 -12.50
C SER A 147 2.80 -2.70 -11.90
N ARG A 148 3.03 -3.24 -10.69
CA ARG A 148 2.09 -4.15 -10.02
C ARG A 148 1.84 -3.73 -8.59
N VAL A 149 0.60 -3.34 -8.31
CA VAL A 149 0.15 -2.89 -7.00
C VAL A 149 -1.25 -3.43 -6.71
N VAL A 150 -1.44 -3.96 -5.50
CA VAL A 150 -2.73 -4.51 -5.06
C VAL A 150 -3.12 -3.95 -3.69
N PHE A 151 -4.34 -3.42 -3.58
CA PHE A 151 -4.97 -3.02 -2.33
C PHE A 151 -6.09 -3.99 -1.96
N ILE A 152 -6.05 -4.51 -0.73
CA ILE A 152 -6.91 -5.58 -0.24
C ILE A 152 -7.46 -5.16 1.12
N ASN A 153 -8.78 -5.18 1.28
CA ASN A 153 -9.47 -4.79 2.52
C ASN A 153 -9.00 -3.43 3.06
N THR A 154 -8.67 -2.52 2.16
CA THR A 154 -8.07 -1.23 2.51
C THR A 154 -9.14 -0.16 2.60
N PHE A 155 -9.16 0.59 3.69
CA PHE A 155 -10.01 1.79 3.81
C PHE A 155 -9.38 2.95 3.04
N MET A 156 -10.17 3.63 2.21
CA MET A 156 -9.74 4.76 1.39
C MET A 156 -10.66 5.96 1.67
N SER A 157 -10.08 7.01 2.28
CA SER A 157 -10.76 8.30 2.43
C SER A 157 -10.92 9.02 1.08
N ASP A 158 -11.65 10.13 1.08
CA ASP A 158 -12.02 10.92 -0.09
C ASP A 158 -10.84 11.68 -0.75
N VAL A 159 -9.63 11.60 -0.19
CA VAL A 159 -8.42 12.11 -0.86
C VAL A 159 -8.04 11.28 -2.09
N VAL A 160 -8.45 10.01 -2.15
CA VAL A 160 -8.20 9.16 -3.32
C VAL A 160 -9.09 9.61 -4.46
N ALA A 161 -8.45 10.04 -5.55
CA ALA A 161 -9.13 10.51 -6.73
C ALA A 161 -9.98 9.39 -7.38
N PRO A 162 -11.15 9.69 -7.96
CA PRO A 162 -12.02 8.66 -8.54
C PRO A 162 -11.37 7.80 -9.62
N GLU A 163 -10.49 8.38 -10.45
CA GLU A 163 -9.70 7.66 -11.45
C GLU A 163 -8.73 6.64 -10.82
N GLY A 164 -8.29 6.88 -9.58
CA GLY A 164 -7.50 5.97 -8.74
C GLY A 164 -6.05 5.78 -9.15
N TRP A 165 -5.76 5.62 -10.45
CA TRP A 165 -4.47 5.17 -10.96
C TRP A 165 -4.04 5.98 -12.19
N ASN A 166 -2.74 5.98 -12.49
CA ASN A 166 -2.20 6.55 -13.72
C ASN A 166 -1.00 5.76 -14.24
N ASP A 167 -0.96 5.41 -15.51
CA ASP A 167 0.12 4.65 -16.13
C ASP A 167 1.12 5.53 -16.91
N PHE A 168 1.09 6.84 -16.66
CA PHE A 168 1.67 7.93 -17.47
C PHE A 168 0.98 8.15 -18.81
N ASP A 169 -0.32 7.84 -18.89
CA ASP A 169 -1.15 8.05 -20.07
C ASP A 169 -0.55 7.36 -21.32
N ASP A 170 0.02 6.16 -21.11
CA ASP A 170 0.68 5.36 -22.15
C ASP A 170 -0.19 4.12 -22.45
N PRO A 171 -1.00 4.13 -23.52
CA PRO A 171 -1.96 3.06 -23.82
C PRO A 171 -1.33 1.66 -24.02
N ASN A 172 -0.01 1.58 -24.22
CA ASN A 172 0.68 0.29 -24.28
C ASN A 172 0.72 -0.40 -22.91
N ARG A 173 0.60 0.38 -21.84
CA ARG A 173 0.70 -0.07 -20.45
C ARG A 173 -0.63 -0.51 -19.86
N ASP A 174 -1.75 -0.06 -20.41
CA ASP A 174 -3.10 -0.55 -20.09
C ASP A 174 -3.19 -2.08 -20.01
N ARG A 175 -2.39 -2.79 -20.82
CA ARG A 175 -2.38 -4.26 -20.91
C ARG A 175 -1.31 -4.93 -20.06
N THR A 176 -0.40 -4.17 -19.47
CA THR A 176 0.79 -4.72 -18.79
C THR A 176 0.87 -4.35 -17.32
N VAL A 177 0.27 -3.23 -16.89
CA VAL A 177 0.12 -2.91 -15.48
C VAL A 177 -0.86 -3.87 -14.81
N PHE A 178 -0.66 -4.11 -13.51
CA PHE A 178 -1.59 -4.87 -12.68
C PHE A 178 -1.97 -4.03 -11.47
N TYR A 179 -3.09 -3.33 -11.57
CA TYR A 179 -3.62 -2.46 -10.51
C TYR A 179 -4.91 -3.05 -9.97
N GLY A 180 -4.81 -3.72 -8.83
CA GLY A 180 -5.90 -4.49 -8.23
C GLY A 180 -6.48 -3.83 -6.98
N GLU A 181 -7.81 -3.84 -6.87
CA GLU A 181 -8.54 -3.50 -5.64
C GLU A 181 -9.48 -4.66 -5.28
N TYR A 182 -9.39 -5.17 -4.04
CA TYR A 182 -10.25 -6.23 -3.50
C TYR A 182 -10.86 -5.77 -2.16
N GLU A 183 -12.19 -5.78 -2.07
CA GLU A 183 -12.96 -5.46 -0.86
C GLU A 183 -12.53 -4.17 -0.13
N CYS A 184 -12.04 -3.18 -0.89
CA CYS A 184 -11.71 -1.85 -0.36
C CYS A 184 -13.00 -1.07 -0.02
N SER A 185 -12.91 -0.17 0.95
CA SER A 185 -14.07 0.56 1.49
C SER A 185 -13.77 2.03 1.73
N GLY A 186 -14.78 2.84 2.03
CA GLY A 186 -14.65 4.29 2.22
C GLY A 186 -14.99 5.09 0.96
N ALA A 187 -15.02 6.43 1.10
CA ALA A 187 -15.44 7.33 0.03
C ALA A 187 -14.52 7.29 -1.21
N GLY A 188 -13.23 7.04 -1.00
CA GLY A 188 -12.24 6.92 -2.07
C GLY A 188 -12.20 5.57 -2.79
N ALA A 189 -12.90 4.55 -2.25
CA ALA A 189 -12.88 3.19 -2.79
C ALA A 189 -13.93 2.93 -3.89
N SER A 190 -14.69 3.96 -4.30
CA SER A 190 -15.69 3.80 -5.36
C SER A 190 -15.03 3.46 -6.70
N GLY A 191 -15.33 2.28 -7.23
CA GLY A 191 -14.85 1.83 -8.53
C GLY A 191 -15.52 2.48 -9.75
N ALA A 192 -16.53 3.34 -9.55
CA ALA A 192 -17.43 3.80 -10.63
C ALA A 192 -16.73 4.67 -11.70
N MET A 193 -15.64 5.33 -11.35
CA MET A 193 -14.88 6.22 -12.25
C MET A 193 -13.41 5.83 -12.37
N ARG A 194 -13.04 4.61 -11.94
CA ARG A 194 -11.68 4.12 -12.08
C ARG A 194 -11.28 4.06 -13.56
N VAL A 195 -10.00 4.29 -13.83
CA VAL A 195 -9.42 4.02 -15.16
C VAL A 195 -9.72 2.60 -15.61
N ALA A 196 -9.91 2.39 -16.92
CA ALA A 196 -10.44 1.14 -17.46
C ALA A 196 -9.52 -0.09 -17.24
N TYR A 197 -8.22 0.14 -17.05
CA TYR A 197 -7.23 -0.89 -16.75
C TYR A 197 -7.09 -1.20 -15.25
N ALA A 198 -7.79 -0.48 -14.38
CA ALA A 198 -7.88 -0.86 -12.97
C ALA A 198 -8.78 -2.09 -12.81
N MET A 199 -8.35 -3.04 -11.99
CA MET A 199 -9.00 -4.33 -11.82
C MET A 199 -9.72 -4.39 -10.47
N LYS A 200 -11.03 -4.64 -10.51
CA LYS A 200 -11.75 -5.10 -9.33
C LYS A 200 -11.58 -6.61 -9.22
N LEU A 201 -10.70 -7.03 -8.31
CA LEU A 201 -10.33 -8.44 -8.19
C LEU A 201 -11.45 -9.25 -7.54
N ASN A 202 -11.45 -10.55 -7.82
CA ASN A 202 -12.22 -11.55 -7.09
C ASN A 202 -11.32 -12.40 -6.18
N GLU A 203 -11.93 -13.31 -5.40
CA GLU A 203 -11.22 -14.14 -4.42
C GLU A 203 -10.08 -14.96 -5.04
N SER A 204 -10.30 -15.60 -6.19
CA SER A 204 -9.28 -16.42 -6.85
C SER A 204 -8.11 -15.61 -7.38
N GLU A 205 -8.35 -14.36 -7.76
CA GLU A 205 -7.32 -13.45 -8.29
C GLU A 205 -6.48 -12.83 -7.18
N VAL A 206 -7.05 -12.62 -5.98
CA VAL A 206 -6.36 -11.95 -4.87
C VAL A 206 -5.52 -12.90 -4.03
N VAL A 207 -5.83 -14.21 -4.01
CA VAL A 207 -5.14 -15.24 -3.20
C VAL A 207 -3.61 -15.13 -3.21
N PRO A 208 -2.92 -14.94 -4.37
CA PRO A 208 -1.46 -14.83 -4.41
C PRO A 208 -0.86 -13.63 -3.64
N PHE A 209 -1.68 -12.63 -3.31
CA PHE A 209 -1.27 -11.35 -2.72
C PHE A 209 -1.71 -11.20 -1.24
N LEU A 210 -2.51 -12.13 -0.71
CA LEU A 210 -3.19 -11.96 0.59
C LEU A 210 -2.28 -12.07 1.82
N ASN A 211 -1.20 -12.84 1.72
CA ASN A 211 -0.44 -13.25 2.90
C ASN A 211 1.06 -13.38 2.62
N ILE A 212 1.81 -13.81 3.63
CA ILE A 212 3.28 -13.90 3.59
C ILE A 212 3.81 -14.82 2.49
N SER A 213 3.01 -15.72 1.90
CA SER A 213 3.40 -16.50 0.73
C SER A 213 3.79 -15.63 -0.47
N PHE A 214 3.18 -14.44 -0.62
CA PHE A 214 3.54 -13.48 -1.67
C PHE A 214 5.03 -13.11 -1.66
N ILE A 215 5.59 -13.02 -0.47
CA ILE A 215 7.00 -12.67 -0.22
C ILE A 215 7.83 -13.89 0.17
N GLY A 216 7.31 -15.11 0.00
CA GLY A 216 7.92 -16.36 0.45
C GLY A 216 8.29 -16.35 1.94
N GLY A 217 7.51 -15.63 2.75
CA GLY A 217 7.79 -15.33 4.15
C GLY A 217 7.91 -16.56 5.04
N GLU A 218 7.29 -17.68 4.67
CA GLU A 218 7.41 -18.96 5.37
C GLU A 218 8.88 -19.44 5.47
N GLN A 219 9.74 -18.98 4.57
CA GLN A 219 11.14 -19.39 4.51
C GLN A 219 12.06 -18.52 5.38
N TRP A 220 11.65 -17.30 5.74
CA TRP A 220 12.57 -16.30 6.29
C TRP A 220 12.01 -15.41 7.39
N LEU A 221 10.69 -15.20 7.45
CA LEU A 221 10.03 -14.62 8.61
C LEU A 221 9.95 -15.69 9.69
N GLN A 222 11.05 -15.85 10.43
CA GLN A 222 11.09 -16.72 11.60
C GLN A 222 10.05 -16.23 12.63
N PRO A 223 9.33 -17.14 13.31
CA PRO A 223 8.60 -16.74 14.51
C PRO A 223 9.59 -16.12 15.49
N PHE A 224 9.19 -15.02 16.14
CA PHE A 224 10.01 -14.39 17.17
C PHE A 224 10.39 -15.43 18.23
N ASP A 225 11.67 -15.79 18.28
CA ASP A 225 12.22 -16.67 19.29
C ASP A 225 12.88 -15.83 20.38
N SER A 226 12.21 -15.71 21.52
CA SER A 226 12.73 -15.01 22.70
C SER A 226 14.01 -15.63 23.25
N HIS A 227 14.39 -16.85 22.85
CA HIS A 227 15.63 -17.50 23.27
C HIS A 227 16.88 -17.02 22.52
N LEU A 228 16.73 -16.20 21.47
CA LEU A 228 17.84 -15.61 20.71
C LEU A 228 18.30 -14.25 21.25
N LEU A 229 17.70 -13.76 22.33
CA LEU A 229 18.20 -12.60 23.06
C LEU A 229 19.35 -13.06 23.96
N LEU A 230 20.58 -12.82 23.51
CA LEU A 230 21.81 -12.94 24.29
C LEU A 230 21.80 -12.02 25.52
#